data_AF-A0A815JBW9-F1
#
_entry.id   AF-A0A815JBW9-F1
#
_cell.length_a   1.000
_cell.length_b   1.000
_cell.length_c   1.000
_cell.angle_alpha   90.00
_cell.angle_beta   90.00
_cell.angle_gamma   90.00
#
_symmetry.space_group_name_H-M   'P 1'
#
loop_
_entity.id
_entity.type
_entity.pdbx_description
1 polymer ?
#
loop_
_entity_poly.entity_id
_entity_poly.type
_entity_poly.pdbx_seq_one_letter_code
_entity_poly.pdbx_strand_id
1 'polypeptide(L)'
;MSTSNQIEIDKWVYDNTNKSYAYEYHEMFLRMLNSVDPPKSHWLLKWPFHSVNLDTVFARYPNAAVVMCHRRLDEVLPSFFRLIRTTAGSSFNETDARVSTALKT
;
A
#
# COMPACT_ATOMS: atom_id res chain seq x y z
N MET A 1 -15.70 3.37 19.05
CA MET A 1 -14.36 3.64 19.61
C MET A 1 -13.26 3.63 18.53
N SER A 2 -13.53 3.97 17.25
CA SER A 2 -12.63 3.56 16.15
C SER A 2 -12.19 4.62 15.13
N THR A 3 -12.66 5.87 15.19
CA THR A 3 -12.32 6.87 14.14
C THR A 3 -11.08 7.70 14.45
N SER A 4 -10.80 8.00 15.73
CA SER A 4 -9.65 8.83 16.13
C SER A 4 -8.30 8.20 15.78
N ASN A 5 -8.14 6.90 16.06
CA ASN A 5 -6.88 6.19 15.82
C ASN A 5 -6.64 5.96 14.33
N GLN A 6 -7.69 5.76 13.53
CA GLN A 6 -7.55 5.60 12.08
C GLN A 6 -7.05 6.90 11.43
N ILE A 7 -7.58 8.05 11.85
CA ILE A 7 -7.14 9.37 11.36
C ILE A 7 -5.66 9.61 11.71
N GLU A 8 -5.20 9.16 12.88
CA GLU A 8 -3.80 9.29 13.29
C GLU A 8 -2.87 8.40 12.46
N ILE A 9 -3.26 7.13 12.23
CA ILE A 9 -2.51 6.21 11.38
C ILE A 9 -2.44 6.74 9.95
N ASP A 10 -3.55 7.19 9.38
CA ASP A 10 -3.59 7.72 8.01
C ASP A 10 -2.66 8.94 7.89
N LYS A 11 -2.72 9.87 8.85
CA LYS A 11 -1.80 11.01 8.90
C LYS A 11 -0.34 10.56 8.93
N TRP A 12 -0.01 9.60 9.77
CA TRP A 12 1.35 9.07 9.85
C TRP A 12 1.78 8.36 8.56
N VAL A 13 0.90 7.62 7.89
CA VAL A 13 1.21 6.91 6.63
C VAL A 13 1.51 7.89 5.50
N TYR A 14 0.71 8.95 5.38
CA TYR A 14 0.84 9.93 4.29
C TYR A 14 1.83 11.07 4.58
N ASP A 15 2.29 11.21 5.82
CA ASP A 15 3.39 12.12 6.18
C ASP A 15 4.72 11.58 5.63
N ASN A 16 5.31 12.30 4.67
CA ASN A 16 6.55 11.91 3.99
C ASN A 16 7.83 12.44 4.69
N THR A 17 7.72 13.15 5.81
CA THR A 17 8.87 13.81 6.46
C THR A 17 9.86 12.85 7.13
N ASN A 18 9.38 11.68 7.57
CA ASN A 18 10.19 10.69 8.26
C ASN A 18 9.88 9.28 7.74
N LYS A 19 10.41 8.95 6.57
CA LYS A 19 10.20 7.65 5.90
C LYS A 19 11.49 6.98 5.41
N SER A 20 12.67 7.53 5.73
CA SER A 20 13.97 7.00 5.29
C SER A 20 14.21 5.57 5.77
N TYR A 21 13.84 5.26 7.01
CA TYR A 21 13.99 3.95 7.63
C TYR A 21 13.31 2.82 6.82
N ALA A 22 12.21 3.12 6.14
CA ALA A 22 11.48 2.13 5.35
C ALA A 22 12.32 1.69 4.15
N TYR A 23 12.98 2.65 3.50
CA TYR A 23 13.85 2.40 2.35
C TYR A 23 15.24 1.88 2.75
N GLU A 24 15.71 2.18 3.96
CA GLU A 24 16.88 1.54 4.57
C GLU A 24 16.67 0.04 4.74
N TYR A 25 15.56 -0.33 5.38
CA TYR A 25 15.22 -1.73 5.55
C TYR A 25 14.98 -2.44 4.22
N HIS A 26 14.28 -1.77 3.30
CA HIS A 26 14.05 -2.27 1.95
C HIS A 26 15.37 -2.55 1.21
N GLU A 27 16.37 -1.66 1.29
CA GLU A 27 17.69 -1.90 0.71
C GLU A 27 18.38 -3.10 1.34
N MET A 28 18.38 -3.19 2.67
CA MET A 28 18.96 -4.33 3.39
C MET A 28 18.32 -5.65 2.92
N PHE A 29 17.00 -5.67 2.78
CA PHE A 29 16.26 -6.84 2.32
C PHE A 29 16.63 -7.22 0.88
N LEU A 30 16.71 -6.25 -0.03
CA LEU A 30 17.15 -6.51 -1.41
C LEU A 30 18.58 -7.01 -1.49
N ARG A 31 19.50 -6.48 -0.67
CA ARG A 31 20.89 -6.96 -0.61
C ARG A 31 20.96 -8.42 -0.16
N MET A 32 20.13 -8.81 0.81
CA MET A 32 20.02 -10.20 1.25
C MET A 32 19.52 -11.09 0.09
N LEU A 33 18.45 -10.71 -0.60
CA LEU A 33 17.96 -11.48 -1.75
C LEU A 33 19.00 -11.58 -2.87
N ASN A 34 19.72 -10.49 -3.13
CA ASN A 34 20.76 -10.42 -4.15
C ASN A 34 21.95 -11.34 -3.85
N SER A 35 22.19 -11.69 -2.58
CA SER A 35 23.25 -12.64 -2.21
C SER A 35 22.90 -14.09 -2.58
N VAL A 36 21.62 -14.40 -2.78
CA VAL A 36 21.14 -15.76 -3.10
C VAL A 36 20.86 -15.90 -4.58
N ASP A 37 20.10 -14.96 -5.15
CA ASP A 37 19.69 -14.97 -6.56
C ASP A 37 19.65 -13.55 -7.12
N PRO A 38 20.77 -13.01 -7.62
CA PRO A 38 20.82 -11.67 -8.15
C PRO A 38 20.12 -11.59 -9.53
N PRO A 39 19.34 -10.52 -9.80
CA PRO A 39 18.78 -10.31 -11.12
C PRO A 39 19.88 -10.12 -12.16
N LYS A 40 19.63 -10.57 -13.40
CA LYS A 40 20.60 -10.47 -14.50
C LYS A 40 20.99 -9.03 -14.87
N SER A 41 20.13 -8.06 -14.59
CA SER A 41 20.37 -6.65 -14.94
C SER A 41 20.04 -5.71 -13.79
N HIS A 42 18.79 -5.68 -13.33
CA HIS A 42 18.33 -4.79 -12.27
C HIS A 42 17.11 -5.37 -11.54
N TRP A 43 16.83 -4.84 -10.35
CA TRP A 43 15.61 -5.14 -9.61
C TRP A 43 14.40 -4.47 -10.26
N LEU A 44 13.34 -5.25 -10.52
CA LEU A 44 12.03 -4.73 -10.92
C LEU A 44 11.08 -4.82 -9.72
N LEU A 45 10.66 -3.65 -9.21
CA LEU A 45 9.90 -3.54 -7.97
C LEU A 45 8.57 -2.85 -8.25
N LYS A 46 7.53 -3.22 -7.48
CA LYS A 46 6.21 -2.63 -7.62
C LYS A 46 5.51 -2.51 -6.28
N TRP A 47 5.21 -1.27 -5.90
CA TRP A 47 4.37 -0.96 -4.75
C TRP A 47 3.69 0.41 -4.96
N PRO A 48 2.35 0.51 -4.79
CA PRO A 48 1.63 1.77 -5.04
C PRO A 48 2.14 2.98 -4.25
N PHE A 49 2.59 2.76 -3.00
CA PHE A 49 3.03 3.84 -2.11
C PHE A 49 4.45 4.37 -2.41
N HIS A 50 5.16 3.82 -3.41
CA HIS A 50 6.35 4.50 -3.94
C HIS A 50 6.00 5.88 -4.49
N SER A 51 4.81 6.03 -5.10
CA SER A 51 4.36 7.28 -5.73
C SER A 51 4.22 8.45 -4.75
N VAL A 52 3.93 8.19 -3.48
CA VAL A 52 3.80 9.23 -2.43
C VAL A 52 5.10 9.49 -1.68
N ASN A 53 6.14 8.69 -1.91
CA ASN A 53 7.44 8.78 -1.22
C ASN A 53 8.62 8.87 -2.22
N LEU A 54 8.42 9.46 -3.39
CA LEU A 54 9.43 9.49 -4.47
C LEU A 54 10.75 10.14 -4.03
N ASP A 55 10.69 11.21 -3.24
CA ASP A 55 11.90 11.86 -2.73
C ASP A 55 12.74 10.91 -1.87
N THR A 56 12.10 10.11 -1.02
CA THR A 56 12.79 9.09 -0.22
C THR A 56 13.33 7.95 -1.08
N VAL A 57 12.59 7.55 -2.14
CA VAL A 57 13.06 6.56 -3.12
C VAL A 57 14.34 7.04 -3.78
N PHE A 58 14.36 8.26 -4.32
CA PHE A 58 15.52 8.79 -5.04
C PHE A 58 16.69 9.13 -4.11
N ALA A 59 16.42 9.54 -2.88
CA ALA A 59 17.47 9.71 -1.87
C ALA A 59 18.18 8.38 -1.55
N ARG A 60 17.44 7.27 -1.50
CA ARG A 60 18.02 5.93 -1.26
C ARG A 60 18.59 5.28 -2.52
N TYR A 61 17.94 5.48 -3.66
CA TYR A 61 18.30 4.89 -4.95
C TYR A 61 18.41 6.00 -6.01
N PRO A 62 19.53 6.75 -6.06
CA PRO A 62 19.67 7.89 -6.97
C PRO A 62 19.56 7.53 -8.45
N ASN A 63 19.89 6.27 -8.79
CA ASN A 63 19.85 5.75 -10.15
C ASN A 63 18.56 4.96 -10.46
N ALA A 64 17.54 5.04 -9.59
CA ALA A 64 16.28 4.34 -9.84
C ALA A 64 15.56 4.92 -11.06
N ALA A 65 15.05 4.03 -11.93
CA ALA A 65 14.11 4.39 -12.97
C ALA A 65 12.68 4.11 -12.47
N VAL A 66 11.78 5.08 -12.62
CA VAL A 66 10.38 4.97 -12.19
C VAL A 66 9.46 4.92 -13.40
N VAL A 67 8.62 3.90 -13.47
CA VAL A 67 7.55 3.78 -14.47
C VAL A 67 6.23 4.17 -13.81
N MET A 68 5.67 5.31 -14.20
CA MET A 68 4.38 5.78 -13.69
C MET A 68 3.23 5.18 -14.50
N CYS A 69 2.41 4.37 -13.85
CA CYS A 69 1.23 3.77 -14.47
C CYS A 69 0.03 4.73 -14.39
N HIS A 70 -0.55 5.08 -15.53
CA HIS A 70 -1.74 5.94 -15.59
C HIS A 70 -2.99 5.11 -15.94
N ARG A 71 -4.12 5.45 -15.33
CA ARG A 71 -5.44 4.89 -15.64
C ARG A 71 -6.50 5.98 -15.44
N ARG A 72 -7.57 5.96 -16.23
CA ARG A 72 -8.65 6.94 -16.10
C ARG A 72 -9.33 6.84 -14.74
N LEU A 73 -9.60 8.00 -14.12
CA LEU A 73 -10.11 8.06 -12.76
C LEU A 73 -11.52 7.47 -12.61
N ASP A 74 -12.37 7.62 -13.64
CA ASP A 74 -13.71 7.06 -13.71
C ASP A 74 -13.73 5.53 -13.69
N GLU A 75 -12.63 4.89 -14.07
CA GLU A 75 -12.45 3.44 -13.93
C GLU A 75 -11.76 3.04 -12.62
N VAL A 76 -10.81 3.86 -12.14
CA VAL A 76 -10.03 3.57 -10.92
C VAL A 76 -10.90 3.61 -9.68
N LEU A 77 -11.71 4.67 -9.51
CA LEU A 77 -12.53 4.86 -8.31
C LEU A 77 -13.48 3.69 -8.03
N PRO A 78 -14.35 3.25 -8.96
CA PRO A 78 -15.25 2.12 -8.69
C PRO A 78 -14.48 0.81 -8.44
N SER A 79 -13.36 0.60 -9.13
CA SER A 79 -12.49 -0.55 -8.92
C SER A 79 -11.86 -0.55 -7.52
N PHE A 80 -11.39 0.61 -7.05
CA PHE A 80 -10.77 0.78 -5.74
C PHE A 80 -11.80 0.59 -4.62
N PHE A 81 -12.98 1.22 -4.70
CA PHE A 81 -14.03 1.02 -3.71
C PHE A 81 -14.50 -0.43 -3.64
N ARG A 82 -14.59 -1.12 -4.78
CA ARG A 82 -14.88 -2.56 -4.80
C ARG A 82 -13.80 -3.37 -4.08
N LEU A 83 -12.52 -3.06 -4.33
CA LEU A 83 -11.39 -3.69 -3.63
C LEU A 83 -11.48 -3.47 -2.11
N ILE A 84 -11.62 -2.21 -1.66
CA ILE A 84 -11.75 -1.90 -0.24
C ILE A 84 -12.94 -2.62 0.38
N ARG A 85 -14.11 -2.62 -0.27
CA ARG A 85 -15.29 -3.34 0.22
C ARG A 85 -15.03 -4.84 0.36
N THR A 86 -14.43 -5.47 -0.64
CA THR A 86 -14.16 -6.91 -0.61
C THR A 86 -13.11 -7.25 0.45
N THR A 87 -12.00 -6.51 0.51
CA THR A 87 -10.94 -6.76 1.49
C THR A 87 -11.38 -6.49 2.92
N ALA A 88 -12.07 -5.38 3.17
CA ALA A 88 -12.61 -5.07 4.50
C ALA A 88 -13.75 -6.04 4.87
N GLY A 89 -14.65 -6.36 3.94
CA GLY A 89 -15.73 -7.32 4.18
C GLY A 89 -15.24 -8.70 4.59
N SER A 90 -14.12 -9.18 4.01
CA SER A 90 -13.49 -10.44 4.42
C SER A 90 -12.96 -10.43 5.86
N SER A 91 -12.60 -9.26 6.40
CA SER A 91 -12.09 -9.12 7.78
C SER A 91 -13.19 -8.90 8.82
N PHE A 92 -14.41 -8.53 8.42
CA PHE A 92 -15.50 -8.16 9.35
C PHE A 92 -16.74 -9.06 9.27
N ASN A 93 -16.68 -10.19 8.56
CA ASN A 93 -17.86 -11.03 8.32
C ASN A 93 -18.34 -11.92 9.49
N GLU A 94 -17.88 -11.71 10.73
CA GLU A 94 -18.39 -12.48 11.87
C GLU A 94 -19.62 -11.88 12.56
N THR A 95 -20.16 -10.73 12.12
CA THR A 95 -21.28 -10.09 12.85
C THR A 95 -22.57 -9.81 12.07
N ASP A 96 -22.67 -10.10 10.77
CA ASP A 96 -23.89 -9.80 9.99
C ASP A 96 -24.76 -11.02 9.62
N ALA A 97 -24.70 -12.10 10.41
CA ALA A 97 -25.68 -13.19 10.30
C ALA A 97 -26.97 -12.91 11.12
N ARG A 98 -26.99 -11.88 11.98
CA ARG A 98 -28.09 -11.63 12.93
C ARG A 98 -29.03 -10.48 12.53
N VAL A 99 -28.67 -9.63 11.58
CA VAL A 99 -29.52 -8.48 11.18
C VAL A 99 -30.47 -8.84 10.04
N SER A 100 -30.13 -9.81 9.17
CA SER A 100 -31.02 -10.18 8.05
C SER A 100 -32.31 -10.93 8.46
N THR A 101 -32.38 -11.48 9.68
CA THR A 101 -33.56 -12.17 10.19
C THR A 101 -34.64 -11.21 10.74
N ALA A 102 -34.30 -9.96 11.02
CA ALA A 102 -35.22 -9.00 11.67
C ALA A 102 -36.06 -8.14 10.69
N LEU A 103 -35.88 -8.30 9.38
CA LEU A 103 -36.63 -7.55 8.36
C LEU A 103 -37.64 -8.42 7.57
N LYS A 104 -38.03 -9.58 8.11
CA LYS A 104 -39.02 -10.50 7.53
C LYS A 104 -40.29 -10.69 8.37
N THR A 105 -40.65 -9.71 9.18
CA THR A 105 -41.96 -9.60 9.86
C THR A 105 -42.48 -8.20 9.71
#